data_AF-A0A9E1YQF4-F1
#
_entry.id   AF-A0A9E1YQF4-F1
#
_cell.length_a   1.000
_cell.length_b   1.000
_cell.length_c   1.000
_cell.angle_alpha   90.00
_cell.angle_beta   90.00
_cell.angle_gamma   90.00
#
_symmetry.space_group_name_H-M   'P 1'
#
loop_
_entity.id
_entity.type
_entity.pdbx_description
1 polymer ?
#
loop_
_entity_poly.entity_id
_entity_poly.type
_entity_poly.pdbx_seq_one_letter_code
_entity_poly.pdbx_strand_id
1 'polypeptide(L)'
;MLNNYFKLEENGTTVRREVIAGVTTFLTMAYIIFVNPLILSDAGMDFGGVFVATCLAAAIGTAIMGFWANYPIAMAPGMGLNAF
;
A
#
# COMPACT_ATOMS: atom_id res chain seq x y z
N MET A 1 9.63 19.94 -9.98
CA MET A 1 9.33 18.63 -10.61
C MET A 1 8.16 17.94 -9.92
N LEU A 2 8.24 17.54 -8.64
CA LEU A 2 7.09 16.93 -7.93
C LEU A 2 5.83 17.80 -7.92
N ASN A 3 5.98 19.12 -7.66
CA ASN A 3 4.86 20.06 -7.62
C ASN A 3 4.01 20.06 -8.90
N ASN A 4 4.67 19.98 -10.07
CA ASN A 4 4.01 20.01 -11.38
C ASN A 4 3.45 18.63 -11.78
N TYR A 5 4.11 17.55 -11.36
CA TYR A 5 3.69 16.19 -11.70
C TYR A 5 2.44 15.78 -10.90
N PHE A 6 2.50 15.96 -9.58
CA PHE A 6 1.40 15.64 -8.65
C PHE A 6 0.43 16.81 -8.43
N LYS A 7 0.66 17.94 -9.12
CA LYS A 7 -0.19 19.14 -9.04
C LYS A 7 -0.47 19.58 -7.59
N LEU A 8 0.55 19.55 -6.74
CA LEU A 8 0.36 19.71 -5.29
C LEU A 8 -0.25 21.07 -4.92
N GLU A 9 0.10 22.14 -5.65
CA GLU A 9 -0.51 23.47 -5.48
C GLU A 9 -1.97 23.51 -5.91
N GLU A 10 -2.34 22.90 -7.04
CA GLU A 10 -3.74 22.78 -7.48
C GLU A 10 -4.56 21.96 -6.47
N ASN A 11 -3.94 20.97 -5.84
CA ASN A 11 -4.51 20.12 -4.80
C ASN A 11 -4.43 20.74 -3.38
N GLY A 12 -3.89 21.96 -3.24
CA GLY A 12 -3.78 22.65 -1.95
C GLY A 12 -2.96 21.90 -0.88
N THR A 13 -1.98 21.09 -1.29
CA THR A 13 -1.17 20.24 -0.41
C THR A 13 0.33 20.57 -0.51
N THR A 14 1.14 19.99 0.37
CA THR A 14 2.60 20.16 0.39
C THR A 14 3.29 18.80 0.47
N VAL A 15 4.52 18.71 0.00
CA VAL A 15 5.32 17.46 0.08
C VAL A 15 5.36 16.91 1.51
N ARG A 16 5.52 17.77 2.51
CA ARG A 16 5.51 17.36 3.92
C ARG A 16 4.18 16.72 4.32
N ARG A 17 3.06 17.31 3.90
CA ARG A 17 1.72 16.80 4.20
C ARG A 17 1.48 15.45 3.53
N GLU A 18 1.86 15.30 2.27
CA GLU A 18 1.73 14.04 1.53
C GLU A 18 2.58 12.91 2.13
N VAL A 19 3.82 13.21 2.55
CA VAL A 19 4.68 12.22 3.22
C VAL A 19 4.05 11.75 4.53
N ILE A 20 3.54 12.67 5.35
CA ILE A 20 2.86 12.32 6.60
C ILE A 20 1.61 11.49 6.31
N ALA A 21 0.79 11.90 5.34
CA ALA A 21 -0.40 11.16 4.93
C ALA A 21 -0.07 9.73 4.48
N GLY A 22 0.96 9.57 3.64
CA GLY A 22 1.43 8.26 3.18
C GLY A 22 1.89 7.37 4.34
N VAL A 23 2.63 7.92 5.31
CA VAL A 23 3.04 7.18 6.52
C VAL A 23 1.83 6.78 7.36
N THR A 24 0.87 7.69 7.58
CA THR A 24 -0.37 7.38 8.30
C THR A 24 -1.16 6.27 7.61
N THR A 25 -1.29 6.32 6.28
CA THR A 25 -1.98 5.28 5.50
C THR A 25 -1.24 3.95 5.59
N PHE A 26 0.09 3.93 5.49
CA PHE A 26 0.90 2.72 5.66
C PHE A 26 0.68 2.09 7.04
N LEU A 27 0.77 2.88 8.12
CA LEU A 27 0.57 2.40 9.47
C LEU A 27 -0.84 1.83 9.69
N THR A 28 -1.85 2.43 9.07
CA THR A 28 -3.24 1.95 9.14
C THR A 28 -3.40 0.56 8.51
N MET A 29 -2.62 0.25 7.48
CA MET A 29 -2.67 -1.03 6.78
C MET A 29 -1.57 -2.01 7.23
N ALA A 30 -0.65 -1.60 8.08
CA ALA A 30 0.53 -2.39 8.45
C ALA A 30 0.18 -3.74 9.09
N TYR A 31 -1.00 -3.88 9.71
CA TYR A 31 -1.45 -5.16 10.24
C TYR A 31 -1.53 -6.26 9.16
N ILE A 32 -1.78 -5.90 7.89
CA ILE A 32 -1.89 -6.83 6.77
C ILE A 32 -0.57 -7.58 6.53
N ILE A 33 0.57 -6.94 6.86
CA ILE A 33 1.91 -7.52 6.77
C ILE A 33 2.03 -8.81 7.60
N PHE A 34 1.26 -8.93 8.68
CA PHE A 34 1.25 -10.13 9.53
C PHE A 34 0.00 -10.99 9.28
N VAL A 35 -1.18 -10.37 9.21
CA VAL A 35 -2.44 -11.12 9.15
C VAL A 35 -2.61 -11.87 7.82
N ASN A 36 -2.24 -11.27 6.68
CA ASN A 36 -2.40 -11.94 5.38
C ASN A 36 -1.48 -13.18 5.29
N PRO A 37 -0.17 -13.10 5.62
CA PRO A 37 0.69 -14.28 5.68
C PRO A 37 0.20 -15.37 6.63
N LEU A 38 -0.36 -15.02 7.79
CA LEU A 38 -0.93 -15.99 8.73
C LEU A 38 -2.08 -16.77 8.10
N ILE A 39 -3.04 -16.08 7.48
CA ILE A 39 -4.20 -16.72 6.83
C ILE A 39 -3.74 -17.64 5.69
N LEU A 40 -2.83 -17.17 4.83
CA LEU A 40 -2.33 -17.98 3.73
C LEU A 40 -1.50 -19.17 4.23
N SER A 41 -0.80 -19.03 5.36
CA SER A 41 -0.05 -20.13 5.97
C SER A 41 -0.95 -21.22 6.55
N ASP A 42 -2.13 -20.84 7.08
CA ASP A 42 -3.14 -21.81 7.52
C ASP A 42 -3.71 -22.62 6.34
N ALA A 43 -3.70 -22.05 5.13
CA ALA A 43 -4.03 -22.74 3.88
C ALA A 43 -2.87 -23.61 3.33
N GLY A 44 -1.74 -23.71 4.04
CA GLY A 44 -0.58 -24.54 3.68
C GLY A 44 0.50 -23.84 2.87
N MET A 45 0.47 -22.51 2.73
CA MET A 45 1.51 -21.75 2.04
C MET A 45 2.69 -21.40 2.95
N ASP A 46 3.90 -21.24 2.37
CA ASP A 46 5.08 -20.80 3.14
C ASP A 46 4.93 -19.35 3.62
N PHE A 47 4.98 -19.14 4.94
CA PHE A 47 4.78 -17.84 5.59
C PHE A 47 5.76 -16.78 5.06
N GLY A 48 7.04 -17.11 4.93
CA GLY A 48 8.07 -16.17 4.48
C GLY A 48 7.85 -15.74 3.03
N GLY A 49 7.54 -16.69 2.16
CA GLY A 49 7.22 -16.45 0.76
C GLY A 49 6.02 -15.54 0.59
N VAL A 50 4.91 -15.82 1.27
CA VAL A 50 3.70 -14.99 1.16
C VAL A 50 3.85 -13.62 1.82
N PHE A 51 4.66 -13.51 2.88
CA PHE A 51 5.04 -12.23 3.48
C PHE A 51 5.75 -11.32 2.49
N VAL A 52 6.80 -11.85 1.84
CA VAL A 52 7.58 -11.09 0.86
C VAL A 52 6.71 -10.75 -0.37
N ALA A 53 5.93 -11.72 -0.87
CA ALA A 53 5.03 -11.50 -1.98
C ALA A 53 3.98 -10.41 -1.68
N THR A 54 3.39 -10.42 -0.47
CA THR A 54 2.42 -9.40 -0.03
C THR A 54 3.05 -8.02 -0.02
N CYS A 55 4.22 -7.88 0.60
CA CYS A 55 4.93 -6.60 0.68
C CYS A 55 5.29 -6.07 -0.72
N LEU A 56 5.82 -6.92 -1.59
CA LEU A 56 6.20 -6.54 -2.95
C LEU A 56 4.99 -6.16 -3.79
N ALA A 57 3.92 -6.97 -3.77
CA ALA A 57 2.70 -6.70 -4.53
C ALA A 57 2.05 -5.38 -4.08
N ALA A 58 1.96 -5.14 -2.77
CA ALA A 58 1.43 -3.90 -2.22
C ALA A 58 2.29 -2.68 -2.59
N ALA A 59 3.62 -2.80 -2.50
CA ALA A 59 4.56 -1.74 -2.86
C ALA A 59 4.48 -1.40 -4.35
N ILE A 60 4.50 -2.41 -5.23
CA ILE A 60 4.42 -2.22 -6.68
C ILE A 60 3.04 -1.65 -7.06
N GLY A 61 1.96 -2.20 -6.52
CA GLY A 61 0.60 -1.70 -6.79
C GLY A 61 0.41 -0.25 -6.36
N THR A 62 0.89 0.09 -5.16
CA THR A 62 0.86 1.47 -4.66
C THR A 62 1.74 2.40 -5.48
N ALA A 63 2.92 1.94 -5.92
CA ALA A 63 3.81 2.72 -6.78
C ALA A 63 3.18 2.98 -8.16
N ILE A 64 2.50 2.00 -8.76
CA ILE A 64 1.78 2.19 -10.03
C ILE A 64 0.66 3.22 -9.87
N MET A 65 -0.12 3.15 -8.78
CA MET A 65 -1.17 4.12 -8.50
C MET A 65 -0.61 5.54 -8.32
N GLY A 66 0.48 5.68 -7.56
CA GLY A 66 1.14 6.96 -7.33
C GLY A 66 1.80 7.52 -8.58
N PHE A 67 2.69 6.76 -9.23
CA PHE A 67 3.50 7.28 -10.33
C PHE A 67 2.80 7.21 -11.69
N TRP A 68 2.06 6.16 -12.00
CA TRP A 68 1.46 6.03 -13.34
C TRP A 68 0.05 6.63 -13.38
N ALA A 69 -0.80 6.27 -12.42
CA ALA A 69 -2.18 6.78 -12.36
C ALA A 69 -2.27 8.20 -11.75
N ASN A 70 -1.20 8.69 -11.10
CA ASN A 70 -1.18 9.97 -10.38
C ASN A 70 -2.36 10.09 -9.39
N TYR A 71 -2.65 8.99 -8.68
CA TYR A 71 -3.81 8.89 -7.80
C TYR A 71 -3.37 8.47 -6.38
N PRO A 72 -3.77 9.20 -5.32
CA PRO A 72 -3.29 8.99 -3.96
C PRO A 72 -4.03 7.83 -3.26
N ILE A 73 -3.99 6.64 -3.84
CA ILE A 73 -4.55 5.41 -3.26
C ILE A 73 -3.44 4.40 -3.02
N ALA A 74 -3.36 3.93 -1.77
CA ALA A 74 -2.50 2.83 -1.40
C ALA A 74 -3.21 1.49 -1.67
N MET A 75 -2.47 0.52 -2.18
CA MET A 75 -2.99 -0.80 -2.54
C MET A 75 -2.47 -1.86 -1.58
N ALA A 76 -3.38 -2.68 -1.08
CA ALA A 76 -3.08 -3.80 -0.18
C ALA A 76 -4.08 -4.96 -0.41
N PRO A 77 -3.78 -6.17 0.08
CA PRO A 77 -4.70 -7.31 0.02
C PRO A 77 -6.10 -6.98 0.54
N GLY A 78 -7.12 -7.39 -0.21
CA GLY A 78 -8.52 -7.27 0.19
C GLY A 78 -8.87 -8.26 1.29
N MET A 79 -8.65 -7.89 2.55
CA MET A 79 -8.84 -8.77 3.71
C MET A 79 -10.26 -9.35 3.84
N GLY A 80 -11.28 -8.69 3.28
CA GLY A 80 -12.65 -9.22 3.26
C GLY A 80 -12.83 -10.48 2.40
N LEU A 81 -11.96 -10.68 1.39
CA LEU A 81 -11.94 -11.90 0.57
C LEU A 81 -11.16 -13.03 1.24
N ASN A 82 -10.24 -12.71 2.16
CA ASN A 82 -9.43 -13.68 2.88
C ASN A 82 -10.21 -14.40 4.01
N ALA A 83 -11.39 -13.90 4.37
CA ALA A 83 -12.20 -14.42 5.48
C ALA A 83 -13.18 -15.54 5.07
N PHE A 84 -13.33 -15.80 3.76
CA PHE A 84 -14.25 -16.78 3.18
C PHE A 84 -13.51 -17.73 2.23
#